data_AF-A0A3D2B3U2-F1
#
_entry.id   AF-A0A3D2B3U2-F1
#
_cell.length_a   1.000
_cell.length_b   1.000
_cell.length_c   1.000
_cell.angle_alpha   90.00
_cell.angle_beta   90.00
_cell.angle_gamma   90.00
#
_symmetry.space_group_name_H-M   'P 1'
#
loop_
_entity.id
_entity.type
_entity.pdbx_description
1 polymer ?
#
loop_
_entity_poly.entity_id
_entity_poly.type
_entity_poly.pdbx_seq_one_letter_code
_entity_poly.pdbx_strand_id
1 'polypeptide(L)' 'MQALILEQQEGKTLASVQSIEENRLPEGAVTVDIDWSSLNYKDALAITGTGK' A
#
# COMPACT_ATOMS: atom_id res chain seq x y z
N MET A 1 9.19 9.54 0.28
CA MET A 1 9.48 8.11 -0.04
C MET A 1 8.49 7.58 -1.07
N GLN A 2 8.74 6.44 -1.72
CA GLN A 2 7.78 5.81 -2.67
C GLN A 2 6.98 4.71 -1.98
N ALA A 3 5.70 4.57 -2.31
CA ALA A 3 4.84 3.51 -1.78
C ALA A 3 3.78 3.07 -2.80
N LEU A 4 3.35 1.80 -2.73
CA LEU A 4 2.15 1.32 -3.44
C LEU A 4 0.91 1.70 -2.63
N ILE A 5 0.08 2.60 -3.17
CA ILE A 5 -1.13 3.12 -2.54
C ILE A 5 -2.37 2.52 -3.22
N LEU A 6 -3.32 2.07 -2.40
CA LEU A 6 -4.63 1.61 -2.83
C LEU A 6 -5.70 2.64 -2.45
N GLU A 7 -6.45 3.12 -3.44
CA GLU A 7 -7.57 4.04 -3.25
C GLU A 7 -8.87 3.41 -3.75
N GLN A 8 -10.01 3.77 -3.15
CA GLN A 8 -11.32 3.35 -3.63
C GLN A 8 -11.98 4.50 -4.40
N GLN A 9 -12.33 4.26 -5.66
CA GLN A 9 -13.10 5.18 -6.48
C GLN A 9 -14.22 4.41 -7.17
N GLU A 10 -15.46 4.87 -7.00
CA GLU A 10 -16.64 4.25 -7.64
C GLU A 10 -16.73 2.72 -7.43
N GLY A 11 -16.36 2.26 -6.22
CA GLY A 11 -16.37 0.84 -5.85
C GLY A 11 -15.23 -0.01 -6.40
N LYS A 12 -14.31 0.58 -7.18
CA LYS A 12 -13.11 -0.08 -7.71
C LYS A 12 -11.89 0.29 -6.87
N THR A 13 -10.99 -0.68 -6.69
CA THR A 13 -9.66 -0.43 -6.13
C THR A 13 -8.73 0.07 -7.23
N LEU A 14 -8.10 1.21 -7.00
CA LEU A 14 -7.05 1.77 -7.86
C LEU A 14 -5.70 1.63 -7.15
N ALA A 15 -4.77 0.94 -7.77
CA ALA A 15 -3.43 0.72 -7.25
C ALA A 15 -2.41 1.56 -8.03
N SER A 16 -1.58 2.33 -7.33
CA SER A 16 -0.54 3.14 -7.96
C SER A 16 0.67 3.34 -7.06
N VAL A 17 1.86 3.41 -7.65
CA VAL A 17 3.07 3.81 -6.94
C VAL A 17 3.10 5.34 -6.87
N GLN A 18 3.21 5.88 -5.65
CA GLN A 18 3.14 7.30 -5.39
C GLN A 18 4.26 7.74 -4.44
N SER A 19 4.73 8.97 -4.62
CA SER A 19 5.52 9.66 -3.61
C SER A 19 4.63 10.02 -2.43
N ILE A 20 5.09 9.72 -1.22
CA ILE A 20 4.44 10.10 0.04
C ILE A 20 5.43 10.82 0.96
N GLU A 21 4.90 11.72 1.77
CA GLU A 21 5.59 12.36 2.90
C GLU A 21 5.62 11.42 4.11
N GLU A 22 6.63 11.57 4.97
CA GLU A 22 6.83 10.73 6.15
C GLU A 22 5.68 10.84 7.17
N ASN A 23 5.03 12.00 7.24
CA ASN A 23 3.87 12.22 8.11
C ASN A 23 2.61 11.40 7.74
N ARG A 24 2.63 10.73 6.58
CA ARG A 24 1.56 9.82 6.16
C ARG A 24 1.73 8.41 6.76
N LEU A 25 2.89 8.12 7.32
CA LEU A 25 3.12 6.88 8.06
C LEU A 25 2.33 6.90 9.37
N PRO A 26 1.82 5.74 9.83
CA PRO A 26 1.21 5.64 11.14
C PRO A 26 2.23 5.90 12.26
N GLU A 27 1.76 6.36 13.42
CA GLU A 27 2.61 6.50 14.60
C GLU A 27 3.18 5.13 15.05
N GLY A 28 4.45 5.13 15.46
CA GLY A 28 5.14 3.93 15.92
C GLY A 28 6.47 4.25 16.60
N ALA A 29 6.97 3.32 17.42
CA ALA A 29 8.22 3.48 18.15
C ALA A 29 9.49 3.20 17.30
N VAL A 30 9.32 2.58 16.13
CA VAL A 30 10.42 2.18 15.24
C VAL A 30 10.03 2.47 13.79
N THR A 31 10.92 3.17 13.08
CA THR A 31 10.83 3.39 11.63
C THR A 31 11.82 2.45 10.94
N VAL A 32 11.40 1.82 9.84
CA VAL A 32 12.22 0.88 9.08
C VAL A 32 12.29 1.34 7.63
N ASP A 33 13.51 1.40 7.09
CA ASP A 33 13.74 1.57 5.66
C ASP A 33 13.69 0.19 4.97
N ILE A 34 12.77 0.02 4.02
CA ILE A 34 12.40 -1.30 3.49
C ILE A 34 13.17 -1.58 2.19
N ASP A 35 14.12 -2.51 2.26
CA ASP A 35 14.84 -2.98 1.06
C ASP A 35 14.04 -4.02 0.25
N TRP A 36 13.28 -4.88 0.93
CA TRP A 36 12.59 -6.01 0.32
C TRP A 36 11.18 -6.23 0.88
N SER A 37 10.28 -6.65 0.00
CA SER A 37 8.94 -7.11 0.32
C SER A 37 8.55 -8.28 -0.61
N SER A 38 7.35 -8.83 -0.46
CA SER A 38 6.84 -9.92 -1.30
C SER A 38 5.40 -9.66 -1.74
N LEU A 39 4.94 -10.44 -2.72
CA LEU A 39 3.53 -10.49 -3.12
C LEU A 39 2.98 -11.88 -2.82
N ASN A 40 2.06 -11.94 -1.86
CA ASN A 40 1.30 -13.14 -1.54
C ASN A 40 -0.06 -13.11 -2.26
N TYR A 41 -0.75 -14.26 -2.28
CA TYR A 41 -2.09 -14.33 -2.87
C TYR A 41 -3.07 -13.33 -2.24
N LYS A 42 -2.99 -13.13 -0.92
CA LYS A 42 -3.85 -12.16 -0.20
C LYS A 42 -3.55 -10.71 -0.61
N ASP A 43 -2.29 -10.40 -0.91
CA ASP A 43 -1.91 -9.06 -1.36
C ASP A 43 -2.46 -8.80 -2.76
N ALA A 44 -2.39 -9.79 -3.66
CA ALA A 44 -3.02 -9.70 -4.96
C ALA A 44 -4.52 -9.42 -4.84
N LEU A 45 -5.24 -10.14 -3.98
CA LEU A 45 -6.66 -9.91 -3.72
C LEU A 45 -6.97 -8.49 -3.21
N ALA A 46 -6.09 -7.93 -2.36
CA ALA A 46 -6.23 -6.56 -1.86
C ALA A 46 -5.99 -5.53 -2.97
N ILE A 47 -4.91 -5.70 -3.74
CA ILE A 47 -4.51 -4.82 -4.84
C ILE A 47 -5.58 -4.78 -5.93
N THR A 48 -6.15 -5.94 -6.29
CA THR A 48 -7.22 -6.04 -7.31
C THR A 48 -8.61 -5.75 -6.75
N GLY A 49 -8.76 -5.61 -5.43
CA GLY A 49 -10.06 -5.36 -4.78
C GLY A 49 -11.03 -6.54 -4.80
N THR A 50 -10.55 -7.75 -5.07
CA THR A 50 -11.35 -8.98 -5.21
C THR A 50 -11.43 -9.80 -3.93
N GLY A 51 -10.67 -9.45 -2.89
CA GLY A 51 -10.70 -10.13 -1.57
C GLY A 51 -11.81 -9.67 -0.62
N LYS A 52 -12.93 -9.16 -1.15
CA LYS A 52 -14.08 -8.70 -0.37
C LYS A 52 -15.03 -9.86 -0.07
#